data_AF-A0A949EVX9-F1
#
_entry.id   AF-A0A949EVX9-F1
#
_cell.length_a   1.000
_cell.length_b   1.000
_cell.length_c   1.000
_cell.angle_alpha   90.00
_cell.angle_beta   90.00
_cell.angle_gamma   90.00
#
_symmetry.space_group_name_H-M   'P 1'
#
loop_
_entity.id
_entity.type
_entity.pdbx_description
1 polymer ?
#
loop_
_entity_poly.entity_id
_entity_poly.type
_entity_poly.pdbx_seq_one_letter_code
_entity_poly.pdbx_strand_id
1 'polypeptide(L)'
;MNRKTKIRIVDTQALSAAENMALDEALLEAREENSIPDTIRFLSFDPHCALIGYFQTVESELRTSYCRQEGIDINRRITGGGALYWGTKDVGWEIFASSESFSSKIKQMEDYYRLFCMAASSGINKFGLNSSFRPRNDIEIDGRKISGSGGTSIKRCFMFQGTLLIDIDLEIMLRALRVPVEKLKYNEINSLKERVTWLSRELGYCPSRAEIINNLLEGFCQTLETEYYFDELCTREKELFRQKTPYFSGKKHVNRIREKNTVFSIKSLNKTELGTVKCSAVIDTAKKILKTVIFTGDFFIYPRRAIFDLESALKNTSMNMGNTEKIIRDFFNSHPQAIEGISLENLVLSVIKCQEKLEYKKHGIPLKYYNDIFIIETEGNRTAKLKTGKRIEAFLLPYCAKLPDCSFRSSEGCDICGKCSTGEISELLDNEGIRSATITSYEHLEDTLKDLKDSGVQFFCGCCCEAFYIKHKKDFERIGLSGILINIDNSTCYDLGKEKEAYSGNFEGFTELKIPLIKKILKIYNHDNLTCSHSKRWIS
;
A
#
# COMPACT_ATOMS: atom_id res chain seq x y z
N MET A 1 13.38 45.57 -11.92
CA MET A 1 13.18 44.34 -12.72
C MET A 1 11.85 43.72 -12.34
N ASN A 2 11.01 43.40 -13.33
CA ASN A 2 9.61 43.00 -13.11
C ASN A 2 9.54 41.57 -12.55
N ARG A 3 9.37 41.42 -11.22
CA ARG A 3 9.30 40.11 -10.53
C ARG A 3 8.12 39.22 -10.99
N LYS A 4 7.19 39.76 -11.79
CA LYS A 4 5.97 39.05 -12.23
C LYS A 4 6.18 37.92 -13.24
N THR A 5 7.35 37.81 -13.86
CA THR A 5 7.64 36.78 -14.89
C THR A 5 8.70 35.77 -14.46
N LYS A 6 9.22 35.87 -13.24
CA LYS A 6 10.28 34.99 -12.71
C LYS A 6 9.73 34.05 -11.65
N ILE A 7 10.21 32.81 -11.63
CA ILE A 7 9.92 31.86 -10.56
C ILE A 7 10.82 32.13 -9.34
N ARG A 8 10.25 32.10 -8.14
CA ARG A 8 11.00 32.29 -6.89
C ARG A 8 11.66 30.98 -6.47
N ILE A 9 12.91 31.03 -6.02
CA ILE A 9 13.63 29.87 -5.49
C ILE A 9 13.86 30.04 -3.99
N VAL A 10 13.52 29.00 -3.22
CA VAL A 10 13.80 28.92 -1.78
C VAL A 10 14.54 27.62 -1.48
N ASP A 11 15.69 27.68 -0.82
CA ASP A 11 16.36 26.49 -0.27
C ASP A 11 16.18 26.47 1.24
N THR A 12 15.40 25.51 1.75
CA THR A 12 15.09 25.40 3.18
C THR A 12 16.06 24.52 3.95
N GLN A 13 17.11 24.03 3.29
CA GLN A 13 18.08 23.09 3.86
C GLN A 13 17.41 21.83 4.43
N ALA A 14 18.07 21.17 5.39
CA ALA A 14 17.52 20.03 6.11
C ALA A 14 16.64 20.50 7.28
N LEU A 15 15.44 19.92 7.35
CA LEU A 15 14.49 20.11 8.44
C LEU A 15 13.99 18.74 8.92
N SER A 16 13.37 18.69 10.10
CA SER A 16 12.69 17.47 10.55
C SER A 16 11.52 17.10 9.64
N ALA A 17 11.06 15.86 9.74
CA ALA A 17 9.91 15.42 8.95
C ALA A 17 8.66 16.26 9.25
N ALA A 18 8.44 16.66 10.51
CA ALA A 18 7.29 17.49 10.88
C ALA A 18 7.37 18.91 10.32
N GLU A 19 8.55 19.52 10.36
CA GLU A 19 8.77 20.87 9.85
C GLU A 19 8.63 20.92 8.33
N ASN A 20 9.20 19.96 7.60
CA ASN A 20 9.00 19.90 6.15
C ASN A 20 7.50 19.82 5.81
N MET A 21 6.74 18.90 6.42
CA MET A 21 5.30 18.78 6.12
C MET A 21 4.49 20.03 6.51
N ALA A 22 4.88 20.71 7.59
CA ALA A 22 4.26 21.98 7.97
C ALA A 22 4.54 23.09 6.95
N LEU A 23 5.76 23.12 6.42
CA LEU A 23 6.16 24.11 5.43
C LEU A 23 5.53 23.85 4.06
N ASP A 24 5.37 22.58 3.67
CA ASP A 24 4.65 22.19 2.45
C ASP A 24 3.23 22.79 2.44
N GLU A 25 2.50 22.63 3.55
CA GLU A 25 1.14 23.17 3.65
C GLU A 25 1.14 24.69 3.81
N ALA A 26 2.12 25.27 4.49
CA ALA A 26 2.26 26.72 4.62
C ALA A 26 2.53 27.41 3.28
N LEU A 27 3.42 26.87 2.45
CA LEU A 27 3.76 27.40 1.13
C LEU A 27 2.59 27.27 0.17
N LEU A 28 1.91 26.11 0.18
CA LEU A 28 0.74 25.91 -0.68
C LEU A 28 -0.40 26.87 -0.32
N GLU A 29 -0.65 27.10 0.98
CA GLU A 29 -1.65 28.05 1.47
C GLU A 29 -1.25 29.50 1.17
N ALA A 30 0.00 29.88 1.43
CA ALA A 30 0.52 31.21 1.10
C ALA A 30 0.39 31.52 -0.40
N ARG A 31 0.65 30.52 -1.25
CA ARG A 31 0.48 30.67 -2.70
C ARG A 31 -0.99 30.83 -3.08
N GLU A 32 -1.89 30.05 -2.48
CA GLU A 32 -3.33 30.15 -2.69
C GLU A 32 -3.88 31.53 -2.28
N GLU A 33 -3.39 32.09 -1.18
CA GLU A 33 -3.69 33.44 -0.72
C GLU A 33 -3.11 34.54 -1.63
N ASN A 34 -2.30 34.19 -2.64
CA ASN A 34 -1.48 35.10 -3.45
C ASN A 34 -0.51 35.96 -2.60
N SER A 35 -0.14 35.47 -1.41
CA SER A 35 0.84 36.10 -0.52
C SER A 35 2.28 35.90 -1.03
N ILE A 36 2.50 34.92 -1.92
CA ILE A 36 3.79 34.62 -2.56
C ILE A 36 3.61 34.36 -4.06
N PRO A 37 4.66 34.54 -4.88
CA PRO A 37 4.65 34.13 -6.29
C PRO A 37 4.81 32.62 -6.44
N ASP A 38 4.71 32.13 -7.68
CA ASP A 38 5.07 30.75 -8.00
C ASP A 38 6.51 30.48 -7.56
N THR A 39 6.71 29.35 -6.87
CA THR A 39 7.93 29.07 -6.10
C THR A 39 8.41 27.66 -6.36
N ILE A 40 9.71 27.49 -6.59
CA ILE A 40 10.40 26.21 -6.45
C ILE A 40 11.11 26.21 -5.09
N ARG A 41 10.88 25.16 -4.31
CA ARG A 41 11.60 24.91 -3.06
C ARG A 41 12.50 23.69 -3.20
N PHE A 42 13.72 23.79 -2.68
CA PHE A 42 14.59 22.64 -2.41
C PHE A 42 14.62 22.34 -0.91
N LEU A 43 14.63 21.05 -0.57
CA LEU A 43 14.55 20.58 0.81
C LEU A 43 15.36 19.29 1.02
N SER A 44 15.69 19.00 2.27
CA SER A 44 16.19 17.71 2.75
C SER A 44 15.61 17.40 4.13
N PHE A 45 15.87 16.19 4.60
CA PHE A 45 15.41 15.71 5.91
C PHE A 45 16.59 15.44 6.83
N ASP A 46 16.48 15.86 8.07
CA ASP A 46 17.36 15.45 9.17
C ASP A 46 16.51 15.31 10.45
N PRO A 47 16.38 14.10 11.04
CA PRO A 47 17.06 12.85 10.70
C PRO A 47 16.48 12.15 9.45
N HIS A 48 16.96 10.92 9.17
CA HIS A 48 16.29 9.99 8.25
C HIS A 48 14.79 9.93 8.56
N CYS A 49 13.94 9.80 7.53
CA CYS A 49 12.51 9.70 7.77
C CYS A 49 11.78 8.72 6.87
N ALA A 50 10.67 8.19 7.37
CA ALA A 50 9.70 7.40 6.66
C ALA A 50 8.37 8.17 6.60
N LEU A 51 7.94 8.51 5.38
CA LEU A 51 6.73 9.29 5.13
C LEU A 51 5.64 8.40 4.55
N ILE A 52 4.50 8.29 5.24
CA ILE A 52 3.31 7.62 4.68
C ILE A 52 2.46 8.57 3.84
N GLY A 53 1.83 8.03 2.81
CA GLY A 53 0.89 8.76 1.96
C GLY A 53 -0.35 9.21 2.71
N TYR A 54 -1.01 10.24 2.19
CA TYR A 54 -2.16 10.86 2.84
C TYR A 54 -3.31 9.87 3.15
N PHE A 55 -3.51 8.84 2.32
CA PHE A 55 -4.57 7.82 2.46
C PHE A 55 -4.12 6.48 3.06
N GLN A 56 -2.85 6.36 3.43
CA GLN A 56 -2.30 5.12 3.98
C GLN A 56 -2.45 5.02 5.51
N THR A 57 -2.27 3.83 6.08
CA THR A 57 -2.21 3.63 7.54
C THR A 57 -0.77 3.34 7.96
N VAL A 58 -0.34 3.90 9.10
CA VAL A 58 1.06 3.72 9.58
C VAL A 58 1.36 2.23 9.74
N GLU A 59 0.41 1.51 10.31
CA GLU A 59 0.54 0.08 10.62
C GLU A 59 0.63 -0.77 9.35
N SER A 60 0.02 -0.38 8.23
CA SER A 60 0.15 -1.15 6.99
C SER A 60 1.51 -0.96 6.32
N GLU A 61 2.09 0.22 6.47
CA GLU A 61 3.20 0.65 5.61
C GLU A 61 4.56 0.65 6.28
N LEU A 62 4.63 0.83 7.60
CA LEU A 62 5.90 1.05 8.31
C LEU A 62 6.15 0.05 9.43
N ARG A 63 7.41 -0.35 9.58
CA ARG A 63 7.88 -1.09 10.77
C ARG A 63 8.22 -0.10 11.87
N THR A 64 7.18 0.38 12.57
CA THR A 64 7.34 1.49 13.54
C THR A 64 8.32 1.22 14.68
N SER A 65 8.48 -0.03 15.11
CA SER A 65 9.48 -0.45 16.09
C SER A 65 10.90 -0.25 15.56
N TYR A 66 11.17 -0.74 14.36
CA TYR A 66 12.45 -0.58 13.67
C TYR A 66 12.77 0.90 13.44
N CYS A 67 11.82 1.68 12.93
CA CYS A 67 12.01 3.12 12.73
C CYS A 67 12.43 3.83 14.02
N ARG A 68 11.79 3.53 15.17
CA ARG A 68 12.18 4.12 16.46
C ARG A 68 13.57 3.70 16.90
N GLN A 69 13.94 2.44 16.70
CA GLN A 69 15.25 1.91 17.07
C GLN A 69 16.38 2.57 16.27
N GLU A 70 16.16 2.80 14.98
CA GLU A 70 17.14 3.40 14.07
C GLU A 70 17.09 4.95 14.05
N GLY A 71 16.28 5.58 14.91
CA GLY A 71 16.14 7.05 14.91
C GLY A 71 15.51 7.63 13.63
N ILE A 72 14.72 6.83 12.92
CA ILE A 72 14.01 7.23 11.70
C ILE A 72 12.69 7.90 12.09
N ASP A 73 12.55 9.17 11.71
CA ASP A 73 11.33 9.94 11.90
C ASP A 73 10.16 9.34 11.13
N ILE A 74 8.95 9.42 11.69
CA ILE A 74 7.73 9.01 11.00
C ILE A 74 6.78 10.19 10.88
N ASN A 75 6.40 10.53 9.66
CA ASN A 75 5.33 11.51 9.42
C ASN A 75 4.40 11.10 8.27
N ARG A 76 3.33 11.85 8.09
CA ARG A 76 2.37 11.71 7.00
C ARG A 76 2.47 12.93 6.12
N ARG A 77 2.59 12.70 4.81
CA ARG A 77 2.67 13.79 3.85
C ARG A 77 1.30 14.25 3.39
N ILE A 78 1.27 15.48 2.89
CA ILE A 78 0.05 16.08 2.36
C ILE A 78 -0.35 15.52 1.00
N THR A 79 0.51 14.77 0.32
CA THR A 79 0.27 14.13 -0.98
C THR A 79 -0.17 12.66 -0.87
N GLY A 80 -0.81 12.13 -1.92
CA GLY A 80 -1.14 10.71 -2.06
C GLY A 80 0.07 9.81 -2.32
N GLY A 81 -0.16 8.58 -2.78
CA GLY A 81 0.88 7.61 -3.17
C GLY A 81 1.34 6.67 -2.04
N GLY A 82 2.33 5.83 -2.34
CA GLY A 82 2.91 4.84 -1.42
C GLY A 82 3.93 5.38 -0.41
N ALA A 83 4.30 4.61 0.61
CA ALA A 83 5.24 5.08 1.64
C ALA A 83 6.64 5.32 1.06
N LEU A 84 7.32 6.35 1.58
CA LEU A 84 8.64 6.79 1.13
C LEU A 84 9.64 6.74 2.29
N TYR A 85 10.90 6.49 1.97
CA TYR A 85 12.02 6.65 2.88
C TYR A 85 12.94 7.74 2.33
N TRP A 86 13.45 8.59 3.22
CA TRP A 86 14.41 9.65 2.89
C TRP A 86 15.70 9.46 3.66
N GLY A 87 16.80 9.38 2.90
CA GLY A 87 18.15 9.56 3.40
C GLY A 87 18.43 11.02 3.75
N THR A 88 19.34 11.26 4.70
CA THR A 88 19.76 12.64 5.07
C THR A 88 20.51 13.37 3.95
N LYS A 89 21.04 12.63 2.98
CA LYS A 89 21.70 13.17 1.78
C LYS A 89 20.74 13.40 0.61
N ASP A 90 19.53 12.84 0.66
CA ASP A 90 18.57 12.96 -0.44
C ASP A 90 18.07 14.41 -0.56
N VAL A 91 17.86 14.86 -1.80
CA VAL A 91 17.41 16.21 -2.10
C VAL A 91 16.02 16.17 -2.72
N GLY A 92 15.09 16.91 -2.14
CA GLY A 92 13.76 17.10 -2.67
C GLY A 92 13.65 18.40 -3.46
N TRP A 93 12.69 18.43 -4.38
CA TRP A 93 12.24 19.65 -5.05
C TRP A 93 10.72 19.71 -5.04
N GLU A 94 10.17 20.91 -4.88
CA GLU A 94 8.74 21.18 -4.78
C GLU A 94 8.40 22.42 -5.60
N ILE A 95 7.28 22.39 -6.31
CA ILE A 95 6.76 23.50 -7.11
C ILE A 95 5.40 23.89 -6.56
N PHE A 96 5.29 25.11 -6.08
CA PHE A 96 4.05 25.73 -5.62
C PHE A 96 3.61 26.77 -6.63
N ALA A 97 2.52 26.52 -7.34
CA ALA A 97 2.07 27.45 -8.39
C ALA A 97 0.55 27.44 -8.60
N SER A 98 0.07 28.49 -9.26
CA SER A 98 -1.28 28.53 -9.80
C SER A 98 -1.40 27.60 -11.01
N SER A 99 -2.52 26.90 -11.16
CA SER A 99 -2.84 26.11 -12.35
C SER A 99 -2.89 26.99 -13.61
N GLU A 100 -3.22 28.27 -13.46
CA GLU A 100 -3.27 29.23 -14.58
C GLU A 100 -1.87 29.48 -15.16
N SER A 101 -0.82 29.45 -14.34
CA SER A 101 0.58 29.68 -14.76
C SER A 101 1.09 28.66 -15.76
N PHE A 102 0.51 27.45 -15.79
CA PHE A 102 0.91 26.37 -16.68
C PHE A 102 -0.21 25.90 -17.61
N SER A 103 -1.31 26.66 -17.70
CA SER A 103 -2.52 26.29 -18.44
C SER A 103 -2.29 26.04 -19.95
N SER A 104 -1.26 26.64 -20.56
CA SER A 104 -0.88 26.39 -21.95
C SER A 104 -0.12 25.09 -22.15
N LYS A 105 0.57 24.59 -21.11
CA LYS A 105 1.41 23.39 -21.13
C LYS A 105 0.71 22.15 -20.55
N ILE A 106 -0.38 22.35 -19.79
CA ILE A 106 -1.03 21.30 -19.00
C ILE A 106 -2.51 21.22 -19.35
N LYS A 107 -2.94 20.06 -19.82
CA LYS A 107 -4.35 19.77 -20.17
C LYS A 107 -4.97 18.70 -19.28
N GLN A 108 -4.15 17.76 -18.81
CA GLN A 108 -4.54 16.67 -17.91
C GLN A 108 -3.49 16.44 -16.83
N MET A 109 -3.84 15.61 -15.83
CA MET A 109 -2.96 15.35 -14.68
C MET A 109 -1.59 14.79 -15.09
N GLU A 110 -1.52 13.87 -16.08
CA GLU A 110 -0.24 13.30 -16.53
C GLU A 110 0.73 14.36 -17.09
N ASP A 111 0.23 15.49 -17.58
CA ASP A 111 1.09 16.55 -18.11
C ASP A 111 1.90 17.23 -17.01
N TYR A 112 1.37 17.32 -15.78
CA TYR A 112 2.14 17.81 -14.62
C TYR A 112 3.36 16.92 -14.37
N TYR A 113 3.13 15.60 -14.31
CA TYR A 113 4.20 14.63 -14.09
C TYR A 113 5.24 14.69 -15.21
N ARG A 114 4.79 14.66 -16.47
CA ARG A 114 5.69 14.72 -17.62
C ARG A 114 6.52 16.00 -17.59
N LEU A 115 5.88 17.17 -17.45
CA LEU A 115 6.57 18.46 -17.51
C LEU A 115 7.63 18.60 -16.42
N PHE A 116 7.25 18.36 -15.17
CA PHE A 116 8.16 18.60 -14.04
C PHE A 116 9.21 17.51 -13.87
N CYS A 117 8.88 16.24 -14.16
CA CYS A 117 9.89 15.18 -14.17
C CYS A 117 10.88 15.39 -15.32
N MET A 118 10.44 15.81 -16.51
CA MET A 118 11.36 16.18 -17.59
C MET A 118 12.26 17.36 -17.22
N ALA A 119 11.71 18.35 -16.51
CA ALA A 119 12.46 19.50 -16.04
C ALA A 119 13.58 19.11 -15.05
N ALA A 120 13.25 18.28 -14.04
CA ALA A 120 14.24 17.73 -13.12
C ALA A 120 15.24 16.80 -13.85
N SER A 121 14.76 15.96 -14.77
CA SER A 121 15.59 15.07 -15.59
C SER A 121 16.59 15.83 -16.47
N SER A 122 16.20 16.96 -17.03
CA SER A 122 17.09 17.86 -17.78
C SER A 122 18.25 18.34 -16.91
N GLY A 123 17.98 18.62 -15.63
CA GLY A 123 19.02 18.95 -14.66
C GLY A 123 19.93 17.78 -14.33
N ILE A 124 19.38 16.58 -14.13
CA ILE A 124 20.17 15.36 -13.89
C ILE A 124 21.10 15.07 -15.08
N ASN A 125 20.66 15.30 -16.32
CA ASN A 125 21.46 15.11 -17.54
C ASN A 125 22.72 15.99 -17.58
N LYS A 126 22.77 17.10 -16.83
CA LYS A 126 23.96 17.97 -16.74
C LYS A 126 25.13 17.31 -16.02
N PHE A 127 24.89 16.24 -15.27
CA PHE A 127 25.94 15.37 -14.74
C PHE A 127 26.52 14.39 -15.78
N GLY A 128 26.07 14.45 -17.05
CA GLY A 128 26.48 13.51 -18.09
C GLY A 128 25.74 12.16 -18.04
N LEU A 129 24.62 12.11 -17.33
CA LEU A 129 23.78 10.92 -17.17
C LEU A 129 22.67 10.89 -18.23
N ASN A 130 22.19 9.69 -18.56
CA ASN A 130 21.06 9.48 -19.48
C ASN A 130 19.75 9.36 -18.69
N SER A 131 19.32 10.47 -18.09
CA SER A 131 18.08 10.56 -17.33
C SER A 131 16.89 10.87 -18.23
N SER A 132 15.76 10.19 -18.00
CA SER A 132 14.50 10.47 -18.69
C SER A 132 13.27 10.27 -17.80
N PHE A 133 12.15 10.88 -18.19
CA PHE A 133 10.87 10.66 -17.51
C PHE A 133 10.38 9.24 -17.80
N ARG A 134 10.13 8.50 -16.72
CA ARG A 134 9.50 7.19 -16.74
C ARG A 134 8.05 7.34 -16.30
N PRO A 135 7.07 7.20 -17.21
CA PRO A 135 5.67 7.14 -16.82
C PRO A 135 5.47 6.07 -15.73
N ARG A 136 4.72 6.36 -14.67
CA ARG A 136 3.79 7.50 -14.56
C ARG A 136 4.34 8.75 -13.89
N ASN A 137 5.22 8.59 -12.92
CA ASN A 137 5.60 9.65 -11.99
C ASN A 137 7.06 9.53 -11.54
N ASP A 138 7.89 8.82 -12.31
CA ASP A 138 9.26 8.51 -11.93
C ASP A 138 10.25 9.14 -12.92
N ILE A 139 11.50 9.26 -12.48
CA ILE A 139 12.64 9.57 -13.34
C ILE A 139 13.58 8.37 -13.28
N GLU A 140 14.15 7.99 -14.42
CA GLU A 140 15.06 6.86 -14.51
C GLU A 140 16.36 7.22 -15.24
N ILE A 141 17.42 6.46 -14.93
CA ILE A 141 18.69 6.43 -15.65
C ILE A 141 18.88 5.00 -16.14
N ASP A 142 18.98 4.83 -17.46
CA ASP A 142 19.17 3.52 -18.11
C ASP A 142 18.18 2.45 -17.59
N GLY A 143 16.91 2.82 -17.46
CA GLY A 143 15.83 1.95 -16.98
C GLY A 143 15.73 1.77 -15.44
N ARG A 144 16.66 2.37 -14.68
CA ARG A 144 16.69 2.33 -13.21
C ARG A 144 16.10 3.60 -12.61
N LYS A 145 15.09 3.48 -11.75
CA LYS A 145 14.47 4.61 -11.05
C LYS A 145 15.46 5.34 -10.15
N ILE A 146 15.55 6.66 -10.29
CA ILE A 146 16.35 7.55 -9.42
C ILE A 146 15.49 8.57 -8.66
N SER A 147 14.26 8.83 -9.13
CA SER A 147 13.34 9.75 -8.48
C SER A 147 11.90 9.27 -8.59
N GLY A 148 11.09 9.62 -7.59
CA GLY A 148 9.64 9.49 -7.62
C GLY A 148 8.98 10.83 -7.30
N SER A 149 7.84 11.08 -7.94
CA SER A 149 7.12 12.35 -7.85
C SER A 149 5.65 12.17 -7.48
N GLY A 150 5.05 13.25 -7.00
CA GLY A 150 3.64 13.29 -6.62
C GLY A 150 3.18 14.73 -6.40
N GLY A 151 1.87 14.94 -6.33
CA GLY A 151 1.33 16.28 -6.11
C GLY A 151 0.22 16.34 -5.08
N THR A 152 -0.31 17.54 -4.90
CA THR A 152 -1.60 17.86 -4.27
C THR A 152 -2.07 19.23 -4.76
N SER A 153 -3.35 19.52 -4.62
CA SER A 153 -3.93 20.81 -4.95
C SER A 153 -4.83 21.36 -3.85
N ILE A 154 -4.89 22.69 -3.77
CA ILE A 154 -5.86 23.46 -2.99
C ILE A 154 -6.43 24.53 -3.91
N LYS A 155 -7.74 24.48 -4.14
CA LYS A 155 -8.46 25.34 -5.10
C LYS A 155 -7.75 25.36 -6.48
N ARG A 156 -7.25 26.51 -6.93
CA ARG A 156 -6.54 26.69 -8.22
C ARG A 156 -5.01 26.67 -8.07
N CYS A 157 -4.49 26.29 -6.91
CA CYS A 157 -3.05 26.15 -6.69
C CYS A 157 -2.68 24.69 -6.48
N PHE A 158 -1.46 24.32 -6.87
CA PHE A 158 -0.93 22.99 -6.67
C PHE A 158 0.46 23.05 -6.03
N MET A 159 0.78 21.95 -5.34
CA MET A 159 2.14 21.57 -4.98
C MET A 159 2.49 20.32 -5.76
N PHE A 160 3.58 20.34 -6.51
CA PHE A 160 4.12 19.16 -7.17
C PHE A 160 5.54 18.92 -6.70
N GLN A 161 5.88 17.70 -6.31
CA GLN A 161 7.16 17.39 -5.67
C GLN A 161 7.83 16.17 -6.29
N GLY A 162 9.14 16.10 -6.13
CA GLY A 162 9.94 14.92 -6.42
C GLY A 162 11.12 14.76 -5.47
N THR A 163 11.59 13.52 -5.37
CA THR A 163 12.75 13.13 -4.56
C THR A 163 13.89 12.71 -5.48
N LEU A 164 15.07 13.28 -5.34
CA LEU A 164 16.27 12.76 -5.99
C LEU A 164 17.07 11.89 -5.02
N LEU A 165 17.21 10.60 -5.33
CA LEU A 165 18.01 9.67 -4.53
C LEU A 165 19.50 9.96 -4.75
N ILE A 166 20.20 10.35 -3.68
CA ILE A 166 21.61 10.76 -3.76
C ILE A 166 22.54 9.64 -3.31
N ASP A 167 22.28 9.08 -2.13
CA ASP A 167 23.16 8.10 -1.50
C ASP A 167 22.36 7.29 -0.47
N ILE A 168 21.57 6.34 -0.97
CA ILE A 168 20.56 5.62 -0.18
C ILE A 168 21.09 4.27 0.33
N ASP A 169 20.82 3.99 1.61
CA ASP A 169 20.90 2.63 2.14
C ASP A 169 19.59 1.89 1.85
N LEU A 170 19.62 1.04 0.82
CA LEU A 170 18.45 0.23 0.43
C LEU A 170 18.01 -0.73 1.54
N GLU A 171 18.92 -1.27 2.35
CA GLU A 171 18.54 -2.21 3.39
C GLU A 171 17.76 -1.52 4.51
N ILE A 172 18.23 -0.35 4.96
CA ILE A 172 17.50 0.47 5.95
C ILE A 172 16.14 0.90 5.40
N MET A 173 16.09 1.36 4.15
CA MET A 173 14.83 1.72 3.49
C MET A 173 13.83 0.55 3.49
N LEU A 174 14.25 -0.62 3.01
CA LEU A 174 13.37 -1.78 2.86
C LEU A 174 12.96 -2.38 4.21
N ARG A 175 13.74 -2.15 5.28
CA ARG A 175 13.39 -2.52 6.65
C ARG A 175 12.45 -1.50 7.29
N ALA A 176 12.62 -0.21 7.06
CA ALA A 176 11.75 0.84 7.57
C ALA A 176 10.33 0.74 6.97
N LEU A 177 10.26 0.57 5.66
CA LEU A 177 9.02 0.29 4.94
C LEU A 177 8.64 -1.18 5.15
N ARG A 178 7.37 -1.55 5.28
CA ARG A 178 6.89 -2.95 5.42
C ARG A 178 7.01 -3.74 4.10
N VAL A 179 8.18 -3.71 3.47
CA VAL A 179 8.46 -4.39 2.20
C VAL A 179 8.68 -5.88 2.46
N PRO A 180 8.13 -6.77 1.59
CA PRO A 180 8.50 -8.17 1.46
C PRO A 180 9.91 -8.52 1.89
N VAL A 181 10.09 -9.57 2.67
CA VAL A 181 11.42 -10.01 3.05
C VAL A 181 12.21 -10.70 1.96
N GLU A 182 11.52 -11.33 1.03
CA GLU A 182 12.14 -11.91 -0.16
C GLU A 182 12.96 -10.84 -0.83
N LYS A 183 12.41 -9.62 -0.90
CA LYS A 183 13.10 -8.42 -1.37
C LYS A 183 14.27 -7.95 -0.50
N LEU A 184 14.42 -8.47 0.70
CA LEU A 184 15.59 -8.26 1.57
C LEU A 184 16.65 -9.38 1.45
N LYS A 185 16.40 -10.45 0.69
CA LYS A 185 17.44 -11.45 0.37
C LYS A 185 18.51 -10.77 -0.51
N TYR A 186 19.77 -11.18 -0.37
CA TYR A 186 20.88 -10.60 -1.15
C TYR A 186 20.61 -10.58 -2.67
N ASN A 187 20.11 -11.68 -3.22
CA ASN A 187 19.81 -11.79 -4.66
C ASN A 187 18.68 -10.84 -5.11
N GLU A 188 17.66 -10.64 -4.27
CA GLU A 188 16.54 -9.75 -4.58
C GLU A 188 16.88 -8.28 -4.31
N ILE A 189 17.71 -7.99 -3.30
CA ILE A 189 18.30 -6.66 -3.11
C ILE A 189 19.13 -6.30 -4.35
N ASN A 190 19.89 -7.25 -4.91
CA ASN A 190 20.60 -7.05 -6.17
C ASN A 190 19.62 -6.81 -7.33
N SER A 191 18.53 -7.59 -7.45
CA SER A 191 17.47 -7.30 -8.43
C SER A 191 16.77 -5.94 -8.21
N LEU A 192 16.69 -5.44 -6.97
CA LEU A 192 16.22 -4.09 -6.69
C LEU A 192 17.24 -3.04 -7.08
N LYS A 193 18.54 -3.29 -6.88
CA LYS A 193 19.64 -2.46 -7.38
C LYS A 193 19.69 -2.41 -8.91
N GLU A 194 19.08 -3.37 -9.60
CA GLU A 194 18.87 -3.34 -11.05
C GLU A 194 17.64 -2.51 -11.46
N ARG A 195 16.75 -2.16 -10.53
CA ARG A 195 15.53 -1.38 -10.79
C ARG A 195 15.56 0.04 -10.23
N VAL A 196 16.40 0.28 -9.22
CA VAL A 196 16.57 1.56 -8.53
C VAL A 196 18.06 1.90 -8.49
N THR A 197 18.35 3.18 -8.68
CA THR A 197 19.69 3.75 -8.58
C THR A 197 19.68 5.07 -7.84
N TRP A 198 20.87 5.63 -7.60
CA TRP A 198 21.08 6.88 -6.89
C TRP A 198 22.31 7.58 -7.45
N LEU A 199 22.38 8.89 -7.24
CA LEU A 199 23.33 9.74 -7.94
C LEU A 199 24.80 9.39 -7.65
N SER A 200 25.13 9.07 -6.39
CA SER A 200 26.51 8.73 -6.00
C SER A 200 27.04 7.47 -6.70
N ARG A 201 26.14 6.52 -6.97
CA ARG A 201 26.46 5.27 -7.68
C ARG A 201 26.70 5.49 -9.16
N GLU A 202 25.87 6.30 -9.81
CA GLU A 202 25.99 6.55 -11.26
C GLU A 202 27.20 7.46 -11.57
N LEU A 203 27.58 8.34 -10.63
CA LEU A 203 28.74 9.24 -10.81
C LEU A 203 30.07 8.69 -10.28
N GLY A 204 30.03 7.70 -9.39
CA GLY A 204 31.23 7.20 -8.69
C GLY A 204 31.74 8.14 -7.57
N TYR A 205 31.04 9.24 -7.30
CA TYR A 205 31.29 10.15 -6.17
C TYR A 205 29.95 10.73 -5.68
N CYS A 206 29.89 11.18 -4.42
CA CYS A 206 28.71 11.85 -3.89
C CYS A 206 28.78 13.35 -4.21
N PRO A 207 27.95 13.89 -5.13
CA PRO A 207 27.97 15.32 -5.45
C PRO A 207 27.46 16.16 -4.29
N SER A 208 27.86 17.43 -4.25
CA SER A 208 27.43 18.35 -3.19
C SER A 208 25.97 18.80 -3.39
N ARG A 209 25.27 19.15 -2.30
CA ARG A 209 23.92 19.73 -2.39
C ARG A 209 23.86 20.92 -3.34
N ALA A 210 24.85 21.81 -3.27
CA ALA A 210 24.91 23.01 -4.12
C ALA A 210 25.02 22.64 -5.61
N GLU A 211 25.85 21.67 -5.95
CA GLU A 211 26.01 21.15 -7.32
C GLU A 211 24.69 20.54 -7.83
N ILE A 212 24.03 19.72 -7.00
CA ILE A 212 22.72 19.13 -7.32
C ILE A 212 21.67 20.22 -7.59
N ILE A 213 21.54 21.20 -6.69
CA ILE A 213 20.56 22.29 -6.80
C ILE A 213 20.83 23.13 -8.05
N ASN A 214 22.09 23.48 -8.34
CA ASN A 214 22.45 24.24 -9.52
C ASN A 214 22.04 23.52 -10.81
N ASN A 215 22.37 22.23 -10.93
CA ASN A 215 22.01 21.44 -12.11
C ASN A 215 20.49 21.30 -12.26
N LEU A 216 19.77 20.99 -11.17
CA LEU A 216 18.30 20.94 -11.19
C LEU A 216 17.69 22.28 -11.59
N LEU A 217 18.16 23.40 -11.03
CA LEU A 217 17.69 24.75 -11.37
C LEU A 217 17.84 25.06 -12.85
N GLU A 218 19.01 24.78 -13.44
CA GLU A 218 19.22 24.99 -14.87
C GLU A 218 18.26 24.14 -15.70
N GLY A 219 18.03 22.88 -15.31
CA GLY A 219 17.06 21.99 -15.95
C GLY A 219 15.61 22.52 -15.88
N PHE A 220 15.21 23.02 -14.71
CA PHE A 220 13.92 23.67 -14.50
C PHE A 220 13.76 24.92 -15.37
N CYS A 221 14.72 25.84 -15.33
CA CYS A 221 14.65 27.09 -16.09
C CYS A 221 14.61 26.86 -17.61
N GLN A 222 15.42 25.91 -18.10
CA GLN A 222 15.42 25.55 -19.51
C GLN A 222 14.07 24.95 -19.95
N THR A 223 13.52 24.01 -19.18
CA THR A 223 12.31 23.27 -19.56
C THR A 223 11.04 24.10 -19.37
N LEU A 224 11.00 24.92 -18.31
CA LEU A 224 9.86 25.77 -18.01
C LEU A 224 9.91 27.09 -18.79
N GLU A 225 11.05 27.42 -19.43
CA GLU A 225 11.29 28.65 -20.19
C GLU A 225 11.08 29.89 -19.31
N THR A 226 11.67 29.87 -18.11
CA THR A 226 11.48 30.92 -17.11
C THR A 226 12.81 31.33 -16.48
N GLU A 227 12.91 32.60 -16.11
CA GLU A 227 13.98 33.11 -15.28
C GLU A 227 13.64 32.90 -13.79
N TYR A 228 14.67 32.91 -12.94
CA TYR A 228 14.50 32.73 -11.51
C TYR A 228 15.17 33.82 -10.68
N TYR A 229 14.84 33.85 -9.40
CA TYR A 229 15.57 34.60 -8.38
C TYR A 229 15.48 33.88 -7.03
N PHE A 230 16.54 33.98 -6.24
CA PHE A 230 16.55 33.47 -4.87
C PHE A 230 15.85 34.45 -3.92
N ASP A 231 15.15 33.88 -2.94
CA ASP A 231 14.51 34.63 -1.87
C ASP A 231 14.44 33.78 -0.59
N GLU A 232 14.09 34.41 0.52
CA GLU A 232 13.82 33.73 1.78
C GLU A 232 12.32 33.59 2.05
N LEU A 233 11.97 32.81 3.07
CA LEU A 233 10.60 32.75 3.58
C LEU A 233 10.16 34.14 4.08
N CYS A 234 9.04 34.64 3.53
CA CYS A 234 8.42 35.88 3.92
C CYS A 234 7.71 35.76 5.28
N THR A 235 7.23 36.90 5.81
CA THR A 235 6.56 36.96 7.11
C THR A 235 5.32 36.06 7.16
N ARG A 236 4.51 36.02 6.09
CA ARG A 236 3.30 35.20 6.04
C ARG A 236 3.62 33.70 6.04
N GLU A 237 4.65 33.28 5.31
CA GLU A 237 5.10 31.89 5.28
C GLU A 237 5.61 31.45 6.66
N LYS A 238 6.42 32.29 7.32
CA LYS A 238 6.91 32.05 8.68
C LYS A 238 5.77 31.98 9.70
N GLU A 239 4.74 32.79 9.54
CA GLU A 239 3.53 32.77 10.38
C GLU A 239 2.76 31.45 10.21
N LEU A 240 2.41 31.09 8.97
CA LEU A 240 1.71 29.83 8.65
C LEU A 240 2.51 28.61 9.10
N PHE A 241 3.83 28.61 8.89
CA PHE A 241 4.73 27.56 9.34
C PHE A 241 4.65 27.35 10.87
N ARG A 242 4.74 28.43 11.66
CA ARG A 242 4.60 28.37 13.12
C ARG A 242 3.22 27.87 13.56
N GLN A 243 2.16 28.28 12.86
CA GLN A 243 0.79 27.84 13.15
C GLN A 243 0.59 26.34 12.87
N LYS A 244 1.20 25.81 11.81
CA LYS A 244 1.03 24.43 11.35
C LYS A 244 1.96 23.43 12.04
N THR A 245 3.16 23.86 12.45
CA THR A 245 4.17 22.98 13.07
C THR A 245 3.62 22.13 14.24
N PRO A 246 2.82 22.66 15.18
CA PRO A 246 2.24 21.85 16.26
C PRO A 246 1.34 20.70 15.77
N TYR A 247 0.62 20.90 14.66
CA TYR A 247 -0.25 19.88 14.08
C TYR A 247 0.57 18.73 13.47
N PHE A 248 1.60 19.05 12.68
CA PHE A 248 2.47 18.07 12.03
C PHE A 248 3.47 17.39 12.98
N SER A 249 3.80 18.04 14.10
CA SER A 249 4.53 17.43 15.22
C SER A 249 3.65 16.47 16.03
N GLY A 250 2.33 16.59 15.90
CA GLY A 250 1.36 15.80 16.65
C GLY A 250 1.16 14.40 16.07
N LYS A 251 1.19 13.38 16.94
CA LYS A 251 0.83 11.99 16.59
C LYS A 251 -0.59 11.85 16.02
N LYS A 252 -1.48 12.81 16.26
CA LYS A 252 -2.85 12.81 15.73
C LYS A 252 -2.88 12.92 14.21
N HIS A 253 -2.01 13.74 13.60
CA HIS A 253 -1.95 13.86 12.14
C HIS A 253 -1.41 12.58 11.50
N VAL A 254 -0.29 12.08 12.01
CA VAL A 254 0.35 10.84 11.53
C VAL A 254 -0.64 9.68 11.58
N ASN A 255 -1.36 9.54 12.70
CA ASN A 255 -2.34 8.49 12.92
C ASN A 255 -3.78 8.93 12.65
N ARG A 256 -4.02 9.89 11.75
CA ARG A 256 -5.38 10.43 11.50
C ARG A 256 -6.31 9.39 10.85
N ILE A 257 -5.75 8.56 9.97
CA ILE A 257 -6.43 7.41 9.40
C ILE A 257 -6.06 6.24 10.29
N ARG A 258 -7.00 5.88 11.16
CA ARG A 258 -6.95 4.62 11.89
C ARG A 258 -8.07 3.76 11.36
N GLU A 259 -7.72 2.56 10.94
CA GLU A 259 -8.72 1.52 10.85
C GLU A 259 -9.19 1.23 12.28
N LYS A 260 -10.39 1.71 12.62
CA LYS A 260 -11.02 1.23 13.85
C LYS A 260 -11.35 -0.24 13.60
N ASN A 261 -10.55 -1.15 14.15
CA ASN A 261 -10.89 -2.56 14.28
C ASN A 261 -12.06 -2.71 15.27
N THR A 262 -13.21 -2.17 14.89
CA THR A 262 -14.48 -2.52 15.53
C THR A 262 -14.92 -3.85 14.94
N VAL A 263 -15.47 -4.71 15.79
CA VAL A 263 -16.04 -6.01 15.41
C VAL A 263 -17.11 -5.87 14.29
N PHE A 264 -17.61 -4.66 14.05
CA PHE A 264 -18.66 -4.35 13.08
C PHE A 264 -18.16 -3.82 11.72
N SER A 265 -16.85 -3.65 11.54
CA SER A 265 -16.27 -3.20 10.27
C SER A 265 -15.90 -4.38 9.39
N ILE A 266 -16.36 -4.39 8.13
CA ILE A 266 -16.05 -5.40 7.13
C ILE A 266 -15.08 -4.79 6.12
N LYS A 267 -13.99 -5.50 5.87
CA LYS A 267 -12.89 -5.04 5.00
C LYS A 267 -12.84 -5.81 3.69
N SER A 268 -12.48 -5.09 2.63
CA SER A 268 -12.10 -5.65 1.34
C SER A 268 -10.80 -5.03 0.84
N LEU A 269 -10.12 -5.77 -0.02
CA LEU A 269 -8.87 -5.39 -0.65
C LEU A 269 -8.97 -5.59 -2.15
N ASN A 270 -8.70 -4.52 -2.90
CA ASN A 270 -8.62 -4.56 -4.34
C ASN A 270 -7.27 -4.01 -4.81
N LYS A 271 -6.58 -4.76 -5.67
CA LYS A 271 -5.30 -4.36 -6.27
C LYS A 271 -5.61 -3.90 -7.69
N THR A 272 -5.34 -2.63 -7.98
CA THR A 272 -5.53 -2.03 -9.30
C THR A 272 -4.22 -2.08 -10.08
N GLU A 273 -4.23 -1.58 -11.31
CA GLU A 273 -3.00 -1.41 -12.11
C GLU A 273 -2.02 -0.40 -11.47
N LEU A 274 -2.56 0.54 -10.70
CA LEU A 274 -1.87 1.78 -10.32
C LEU A 274 -1.82 2.01 -8.80
N GLY A 275 -2.29 1.03 -8.02
CA GLY A 275 -2.28 1.05 -6.56
C GLY A 275 -3.12 -0.08 -5.94
N THR A 276 -3.38 0.03 -4.66
CA THR A 276 -4.16 -0.87 -3.81
C THR A 276 -5.21 -0.03 -3.10
N VAL A 277 -6.46 -0.45 -3.22
CA VAL A 277 -7.60 0.14 -2.52
C VAL A 277 -8.07 -0.84 -1.46
N LYS A 278 -8.04 -0.40 -0.21
CA LYS A 278 -8.69 -1.03 0.92
C LYS A 278 -10.00 -0.30 1.19
N CYS A 279 -11.08 -1.05 1.34
CA CYS A 279 -12.37 -0.50 1.72
C CYS A 279 -12.78 -1.08 3.08
N SER A 280 -13.15 -0.21 4.01
CA SER A 280 -13.70 -0.60 5.32
C SER A 280 -15.13 -0.06 5.43
N ALA A 281 -16.10 -0.95 5.54
CA ALA A 281 -17.51 -0.60 5.63
C ALA A 281 -18.12 -1.02 6.98
N VAL A 282 -18.86 -0.11 7.61
CA VAL A 282 -19.75 -0.42 8.74
C VAL A 282 -21.17 -0.51 8.18
N ILE A 283 -21.81 -1.67 8.34
CA ILE A 283 -23.11 -1.96 7.72
C ILE A 283 -24.15 -2.23 8.81
N ASP A 284 -25.31 -1.58 8.71
CA ASP A 284 -26.47 -1.91 9.53
C ASP A 284 -27.31 -2.94 8.78
N THR A 285 -27.17 -4.20 9.17
CA THR A 285 -27.86 -5.32 8.50
C THR A 285 -29.38 -5.29 8.71
N ALA A 286 -29.86 -4.70 9.79
CA ALA A 286 -31.30 -4.63 10.08
C ALA A 286 -31.98 -3.60 9.17
N LYS A 287 -31.36 -2.43 9.00
CA LYS A 287 -31.85 -1.35 8.14
C LYS A 287 -31.40 -1.49 6.68
N LYS A 288 -30.52 -2.44 6.37
CA LYS A 288 -29.89 -2.63 5.04
C LYS A 288 -29.21 -1.36 4.52
N ILE A 289 -28.47 -0.67 5.40
CA ILE A 289 -27.76 0.58 5.07
C ILE A 289 -26.25 0.47 5.30
N LEU A 290 -25.49 1.11 4.42
CA LEU A 290 -24.07 1.42 4.62
C LEU A 290 -23.97 2.60 5.59
N LYS A 291 -23.65 2.36 6.88
CA LYS A 291 -23.50 3.44 7.86
C LYS A 291 -22.29 4.31 7.57
N THR A 292 -21.18 3.69 7.19
CA THR A 292 -19.92 4.37 6.88
C THR A 292 -19.12 3.50 5.93
N VAL A 293 -18.50 4.11 4.94
CA VAL A 293 -17.52 3.48 4.04
C VAL A 293 -16.28 4.36 4.08
N ILE A 294 -15.11 3.75 4.23
CA ILE A 294 -13.82 4.43 4.24
C ILE A 294 -12.92 3.74 3.21
N PHE A 295 -12.24 4.53 2.39
CA PHE A 295 -11.24 4.05 1.44
C PHE A 295 -9.84 4.44 1.89
N THR A 296 -8.94 3.47 1.97
CA THR A 296 -7.52 3.66 2.29
C THR A 296 -6.66 2.96 1.25
N GLY A 297 -5.39 3.39 1.09
CA GLY A 297 -4.54 2.84 0.04
C GLY A 297 -3.40 3.75 -0.38
N ASP A 298 -2.65 3.32 -1.39
CA ASP A 298 -1.48 3.99 -1.97
C ASP A 298 -1.81 4.73 -3.29
N PHE A 299 -3.06 5.18 -3.44
CA PHE A 299 -3.55 5.90 -4.62
C PHE A 299 -3.38 7.42 -4.53
N PHE A 300 -3.59 8.10 -5.65
CA PHE A 300 -3.56 9.57 -5.76
C PHE A 300 -4.97 10.11 -6.06
N ILE A 301 -5.35 11.20 -5.39
CA ILE A 301 -6.65 11.86 -5.60
C ILE A 301 -6.54 13.39 -5.52
N TYR A 302 -7.19 14.09 -6.44
CA TYR A 302 -7.12 15.55 -6.59
C TYR A 302 -8.50 16.16 -6.90
N PRO A 303 -9.05 17.07 -6.06
CA PRO A 303 -8.52 17.51 -4.78
C PRO A 303 -8.61 16.41 -3.72
N ARG A 304 -7.80 16.50 -2.66
CA ARG A 304 -7.81 15.54 -1.53
C ARG A 304 -9.19 15.30 -0.93
N ARG A 305 -10.05 16.33 -0.97
CA ARG A 305 -11.41 16.29 -0.45
C ARG A 305 -12.32 15.29 -1.18
N ALA A 306 -12.04 15.02 -2.45
CA ALA A 306 -12.86 14.18 -3.31
C ALA A 306 -13.19 12.81 -2.68
N ILE A 307 -12.23 12.16 -2.00
CA ILE A 307 -12.51 10.86 -1.38
C ILE A 307 -13.45 11.00 -0.19
N PHE A 308 -13.34 12.06 0.61
CA PHE A 308 -14.23 12.31 1.74
C PHE A 308 -15.64 12.67 1.28
N ASP A 309 -15.76 13.35 0.15
CA ASP A 309 -17.05 13.65 -0.47
C ASP A 309 -17.71 12.36 -1.00
N LEU A 310 -16.93 11.44 -1.58
CA LEU A 310 -17.41 10.10 -1.95
C LEU A 310 -17.83 9.26 -0.72
N GLU A 311 -17.00 9.20 0.31
CA GLU A 311 -17.32 8.52 1.57
C GLU A 311 -18.59 9.10 2.23
N SER A 312 -18.76 10.42 2.15
CA SER A 312 -19.96 11.11 2.63
C SER A 312 -21.18 10.79 1.78
N ALA A 313 -21.04 10.72 0.45
CA ALA A 313 -22.11 10.34 -0.46
C ALA A 313 -22.58 8.89 -0.25
N LEU A 314 -21.69 8.00 0.18
CA LEU A 314 -22.02 6.61 0.52
C LEU A 314 -22.60 6.46 1.94
N LYS A 315 -22.43 7.46 2.81
CA LYS A 315 -22.85 7.40 4.21
C LYS A 315 -24.37 7.34 4.35
N ASN A 316 -24.85 6.40 5.17
CA ASN A 316 -26.26 6.14 5.43
C ASN A 316 -27.10 5.80 4.18
N THR A 317 -26.46 5.25 3.14
CA THR A 317 -27.16 4.88 1.90
C THR A 317 -27.57 3.42 1.89
N SER A 318 -28.49 3.07 0.98
CA SER A 318 -28.92 1.68 0.78
C SER A 318 -27.76 0.79 0.36
N MET A 319 -27.65 -0.39 0.97
CA MET A 319 -26.67 -1.42 0.60
C MET A 319 -26.99 -2.14 -0.71
N ASN A 320 -27.99 -1.68 -1.47
CA ASN A 320 -28.28 -2.21 -2.80
C ASN A 320 -27.08 -1.95 -3.73
N MET A 321 -26.64 -2.98 -4.46
CA MET A 321 -25.48 -2.91 -5.36
C MET A 321 -25.68 -1.85 -6.45
N GLY A 322 -26.85 -1.78 -7.08
CA GLY A 322 -27.17 -0.78 -8.11
C GLY A 322 -27.19 0.65 -7.55
N ASN A 323 -27.64 0.84 -6.31
CA ASN A 323 -27.57 2.15 -5.65
C ASN A 323 -26.10 2.56 -5.36
N THR A 324 -25.29 1.62 -4.87
CA THR A 324 -23.86 1.84 -4.60
C THR A 324 -23.13 2.21 -5.90
N GLU A 325 -23.36 1.45 -6.97
CA GLU A 325 -22.80 1.71 -8.28
C GLU A 325 -23.22 3.07 -8.83
N LYS A 326 -24.52 3.41 -8.72
CA LYS A 326 -25.02 4.72 -9.13
C LYS A 326 -24.34 5.87 -8.40
N ILE A 327 -24.23 5.80 -7.07
CA ILE A 327 -23.57 6.86 -6.27
C ILE A 327 -22.13 7.06 -6.69
N ILE A 328 -21.36 5.97 -6.84
CA ILE A 328 -19.95 6.05 -7.23
C ILE A 328 -19.84 6.57 -8.69
N ARG A 329 -20.72 6.14 -9.59
CA ARG A 329 -20.76 6.60 -10.98
C ARG A 329 -21.09 8.09 -11.08
N ASP A 330 -22.11 8.55 -10.37
CA ASP A 330 -22.52 9.96 -10.31
C ASP A 330 -21.37 10.83 -9.76
N PHE A 331 -20.64 10.30 -8.76
CA PHE A 331 -19.44 10.94 -8.24
C PHE A 331 -18.33 11.08 -9.28
N PHE A 332 -18.01 10.00 -10.01
CA PHE A 332 -17.01 10.02 -11.09
C PHE A 332 -17.39 10.98 -12.22
N ASN A 333 -18.66 10.99 -12.61
CA ASN A 333 -19.16 11.91 -13.64
C ASN A 333 -19.02 13.38 -13.21
N SER A 334 -19.21 13.66 -11.92
CA SER A 334 -19.06 15.00 -11.35
C SER A 334 -17.59 15.39 -11.10
N HIS A 335 -16.68 14.41 -11.07
CA HIS A 335 -15.25 14.59 -10.75
C HIS A 335 -14.35 13.74 -11.66
N PRO A 336 -14.43 13.89 -13.00
CA PRO A 336 -13.80 12.96 -13.96
C PRO A 336 -12.27 12.94 -13.87
N GLN A 337 -11.66 13.98 -13.31
CA GLN A 337 -10.20 14.10 -13.17
C GLN A 337 -9.70 13.77 -11.76
N ALA A 338 -10.56 13.35 -10.84
CA ALA A 338 -10.19 13.34 -9.43
C ALA A 338 -9.38 12.14 -8.99
N ILE A 339 -9.58 10.95 -9.56
CA ILE A 339 -8.99 9.73 -9.01
C ILE A 339 -7.98 9.13 -9.98
N GLU A 340 -6.72 9.24 -9.61
CA GLU A 340 -5.61 8.79 -10.40
C GLU A 340 -5.30 7.31 -10.08
N GLY A 341 -5.58 6.42 -11.03
CA GLY A 341 -5.23 5.01 -10.93
C GLY A 341 -6.25 4.07 -10.28
N ILE A 342 -7.48 4.54 -10.09
CA ILE A 342 -8.61 3.73 -9.65
C ILE A 342 -9.78 3.95 -10.60
N SER A 343 -10.20 2.89 -11.30
CA SER A 343 -11.43 2.93 -12.10
C SER A 343 -12.69 2.94 -11.23
N LEU A 344 -13.80 3.39 -11.83
CA LEU A 344 -15.13 3.23 -11.25
C LEU A 344 -15.37 1.80 -10.76
N GLU A 345 -15.06 0.79 -11.58
CA GLU A 345 -15.27 -0.61 -11.20
C GLU A 345 -14.44 -0.98 -9.98
N ASN A 346 -13.23 -0.44 -9.83
CA ASN A 346 -12.37 -0.78 -8.70
C ASN A 346 -12.96 -0.32 -7.36
N LEU A 347 -13.56 0.87 -7.29
CA LEU A 347 -14.24 1.36 -6.07
C LEU A 347 -15.55 0.61 -5.83
N VAL A 348 -16.34 0.40 -6.88
CA VAL A 348 -17.60 -0.35 -6.81
C VAL A 348 -17.35 -1.76 -6.29
N LEU A 349 -16.39 -2.48 -6.88
CA LEU A 349 -15.99 -3.82 -6.44
C LEU A 349 -15.50 -3.85 -4.99
N SER A 350 -14.81 -2.80 -4.54
CA SER A 350 -14.33 -2.73 -3.15
C SER A 350 -15.50 -2.66 -2.16
N VAL A 351 -16.53 -1.86 -2.44
CA VAL A 351 -17.72 -1.79 -1.57
C VAL A 351 -18.57 -3.06 -1.69
N ILE A 352 -18.77 -3.56 -2.91
CA ILE A 352 -19.54 -4.79 -3.16
C ILE A 352 -18.92 -5.98 -2.41
N LYS A 353 -17.59 -6.15 -2.44
CA LYS A 353 -16.93 -7.23 -1.69
C LYS A 353 -17.19 -7.15 -0.19
N CYS A 354 -17.28 -5.95 0.40
CA CYS A 354 -17.69 -5.81 1.80
C CYS A 354 -19.14 -6.27 2.02
N GLN A 355 -20.05 -5.96 1.09
CA GLN A 355 -21.45 -6.37 1.16
C GLN A 355 -21.61 -7.89 0.96
N GLU A 356 -20.86 -8.49 0.05
CA GLU A 356 -20.87 -9.94 -0.23
C GLU A 356 -20.47 -10.77 0.98
N LYS A 357 -19.50 -10.30 1.77
CA LYS A 357 -19.11 -10.94 3.04
C LYS A 357 -20.27 -11.06 4.05
N LEU A 358 -21.34 -10.27 3.92
CA LEU A 358 -22.53 -10.43 4.78
C LEU A 358 -23.24 -11.77 4.57
N GLU A 359 -23.06 -12.41 3.41
CA GLU A 359 -23.63 -13.73 3.14
C GLU A 359 -23.03 -14.82 4.04
N TYR A 360 -21.85 -14.60 4.63
CA TYR A 360 -21.24 -15.52 5.59
C TYR A 360 -22.16 -15.80 6.79
N LYS A 361 -23.08 -14.89 7.11
CA LYS A 361 -24.12 -15.07 8.14
C LYS A 361 -25.01 -16.27 7.83
N LYS A 362 -25.34 -16.47 6.55
CA LYS A 362 -26.19 -17.58 6.09
C LYS A 362 -25.53 -18.93 6.34
N HIS A 363 -24.20 -18.95 6.34
CA HIS A 363 -23.38 -20.13 6.66
C HIS A 363 -23.02 -20.23 8.15
N GLY A 364 -23.67 -19.43 9.02
CA GLY A 364 -23.46 -19.47 10.46
C GLY A 364 -22.09 -18.99 10.92
N ILE A 365 -21.36 -18.20 10.11
CA ILE A 365 -20.09 -17.60 10.49
C ILE A 365 -20.37 -16.30 11.29
N PRO A 366 -19.82 -16.15 12.51
CA PRO A 366 -19.89 -14.90 13.26
C PRO A 366 -19.20 -13.73 12.56
N LEU A 367 -19.76 -12.52 12.70
CA LEU A 367 -19.22 -11.28 12.10
C LEU A 367 -17.74 -11.03 12.40
N LYS A 368 -17.29 -11.40 13.62
CA LYS A 368 -15.89 -11.27 14.04
C LYS A 368 -14.88 -11.96 13.12
N TYR A 369 -15.31 -12.96 12.34
CA TYR A 369 -14.44 -13.73 11.44
C TYR A 369 -14.50 -13.28 9.97
N TYR A 370 -15.30 -12.28 9.60
CA TYR A 370 -15.49 -11.94 8.18
C TYR A 370 -14.23 -11.36 7.53
N ASN A 371 -13.40 -10.70 8.32
CA ASN A 371 -12.12 -10.18 7.86
C ASN A 371 -11.01 -11.23 7.90
N ASP A 372 -11.27 -12.38 8.52
CA ASP A 372 -10.32 -13.48 8.64
C ASP A 372 -10.44 -14.51 7.51
N ILE A 373 -11.29 -14.24 6.52
CA ILE A 373 -11.50 -15.12 5.36
C ILE A 373 -11.02 -14.37 4.12
N PHE A 374 -10.05 -14.96 3.44
CA PHE A 374 -9.54 -14.51 2.15
C PHE A 374 -9.89 -15.53 1.08
N ILE A 375 -10.59 -15.08 0.04
CA ILE A 375 -11.03 -15.94 -1.07
C ILE A 375 -10.06 -15.75 -2.24
N ILE A 376 -9.58 -16.88 -2.78
CA ILE A 376 -8.77 -16.96 -3.99
C ILE A 376 -9.65 -17.52 -5.10
N GLU A 377 -9.89 -16.72 -6.14
CA GLU A 377 -10.66 -17.11 -7.32
C GLU A 377 -9.87 -16.85 -8.60
N THR A 378 -9.99 -17.77 -9.56
CA THR A 378 -9.12 -17.84 -10.73
C THR A 378 -9.88 -17.70 -12.06
N GLU A 379 -11.22 -17.72 -12.03
CA GLU A 379 -12.10 -17.70 -13.22
C GLU A 379 -12.85 -16.37 -13.42
N GLY A 380 -12.19 -15.23 -13.21
CA GLY A 380 -12.73 -13.90 -13.58
C GLY A 380 -13.93 -13.39 -12.75
N ASN A 381 -14.63 -14.26 -12.02
CA ASN A 381 -15.59 -13.86 -11.00
C ASN A 381 -14.83 -13.30 -9.79
N ARG A 382 -14.98 -12.00 -9.52
CA ARG A 382 -14.25 -11.30 -8.45
C ARG A 382 -15.10 -11.19 -7.19
N THR A 383 -15.83 -12.25 -6.84
CA THR A 383 -16.75 -12.24 -5.68
C THR A 383 -16.01 -12.54 -4.38
N ALA A 384 -16.53 -12.03 -3.26
CA ALA A 384 -16.13 -12.39 -1.91
C ALA A 384 -17.13 -13.36 -1.24
N LYS A 385 -18.03 -13.99 -2.00
CA LYS A 385 -19.01 -14.96 -1.48
C LYS A 385 -18.39 -16.35 -1.29
N LEU A 386 -18.88 -17.09 -0.29
CA LEU A 386 -18.54 -18.51 -0.17
C LEU A 386 -19.32 -19.29 -1.22
N LYS A 387 -18.62 -20.05 -2.07
CA LYS A 387 -19.24 -20.89 -3.11
C LYS A 387 -19.47 -22.30 -2.56
N THR A 388 -20.69 -22.54 -2.08
CA THR A 388 -21.15 -23.88 -1.70
C THR A 388 -21.17 -24.80 -2.93
N GLY A 389 -20.77 -26.06 -2.77
CA GLY A 389 -20.69 -27.05 -3.85
C GLY A 389 -19.28 -27.41 -4.32
N LYS A 390 -18.25 -26.77 -3.77
CA LYS A 390 -16.85 -27.24 -3.85
C LYS A 390 -16.51 -28.05 -2.60
N ARG A 391 -15.54 -28.97 -2.69
CA ARG A 391 -14.99 -29.73 -1.54
C ARG A 391 -13.56 -29.26 -1.29
N ILE A 392 -13.18 -29.04 -0.04
CA ILE A 392 -11.78 -28.79 0.33
C ILE A 392 -11.05 -30.13 0.28
N GLU A 393 -10.10 -30.25 -0.64
CA GLU A 393 -9.34 -31.48 -0.89
C GLU A 393 -7.94 -31.46 -0.27
N ALA A 394 -7.40 -30.25 -0.08
CA ALA A 394 -6.09 -30.04 0.52
C ALA A 394 -6.12 -28.89 1.53
N PHE A 395 -5.31 -29.01 2.59
CA PHE A 395 -5.18 -28.01 3.65
C PHE A 395 -3.71 -27.62 3.89
N LEU A 396 -3.41 -26.32 3.80
CA LEU A 396 -2.06 -25.79 3.96
C LEU A 396 -1.87 -25.15 5.34
N LEU A 397 -1.00 -25.72 6.15
CA LEU A 397 -0.69 -25.27 7.51
C LEU A 397 0.62 -24.49 7.52
N PRO A 398 0.68 -23.29 8.12
CA PRO A 398 1.93 -22.54 8.22
C PRO A 398 2.80 -23.12 9.34
N TYR A 399 4.10 -23.30 9.09
CA TYR A 399 5.02 -23.79 10.13
C TYR A 399 5.04 -22.93 11.40
N CYS A 400 4.75 -21.62 11.29
CA CYS A 400 4.71 -20.69 12.41
C CYS A 400 3.53 -20.94 13.38
N ALA A 401 2.61 -21.85 13.06
CA ALA A 401 1.58 -22.34 13.98
C ALA A 401 2.04 -23.53 14.84
N LYS A 402 3.25 -24.06 14.59
CA LYS A 402 3.93 -25.04 15.46
C LYS A 402 4.75 -24.30 16.51
N LEU A 403 5.12 -24.98 17.60
CA LEU A 403 6.03 -24.41 18.61
C LEU A 403 7.48 -24.30 18.09
N PRO A 404 8.30 -23.37 18.60
CA PRO A 404 9.69 -23.19 18.14
C PRO A 404 10.55 -24.44 18.26
N ASP A 405 10.30 -25.26 19.29
CA ASP A 405 10.99 -26.51 19.60
C ASP A 405 10.34 -27.76 18.97
N CYS A 406 9.33 -27.59 18.12
CA CYS A 406 8.64 -28.71 17.48
C CYS A 406 9.55 -29.41 16.46
N SER A 407 9.69 -30.74 16.56
CA SER A 407 10.48 -31.57 15.64
C SER A 407 10.00 -31.50 14.18
N PHE A 408 8.71 -31.22 13.97
CA PHE A 408 8.10 -31.06 12.66
C PHE A 408 7.99 -29.58 12.23
N ARG A 409 8.65 -28.63 12.90
CA ARG A 409 8.56 -27.22 12.53
C ARG A 409 9.09 -26.99 11.11
N SER A 410 10.20 -27.62 10.75
CA SER A 410 10.87 -27.41 9.47
C SER A 410 10.65 -28.56 8.47
N SER A 411 9.68 -29.44 8.74
CA SER A 411 9.35 -30.59 7.88
C SER A 411 7.84 -30.81 7.80
N GLU A 412 7.41 -31.62 6.84
CA GLU A 412 6.01 -32.06 6.77
C GLU A 412 5.64 -32.96 7.96
N GLY A 413 4.34 -33.01 8.29
CA GLY A 413 3.78 -33.88 9.32
C GLY A 413 3.51 -33.21 10.67
N CYS A 414 2.87 -33.96 11.57
CA CYS A 414 2.61 -33.60 12.95
C CYS A 414 2.47 -34.90 13.76
N ASP A 415 3.03 -34.94 14.97
CA ASP A 415 2.88 -36.07 15.91
C ASP A 415 1.60 -35.97 16.76
N ILE A 416 0.78 -34.94 16.56
CA ILE A 416 -0.45 -34.68 17.30
C ILE A 416 -0.18 -34.66 18.82
N CYS A 417 0.95 -34.07 19.24
CA CYS A 417 1.35 -34.00 20.65
C CYS A 417 0.44 -33.14 21.56
N GLY A 418 -0.58 -32.46 21.01
CA GLY A 418 -1.50 -31.60 21.75
C GLY A 418 -0.94 -30.25 22.24
N LYS A 419 0.33 -29.93 21.92
CA LYS A 419 1.01 -28.73 22.44
C LYS A 419 0.74 -27.44 21.67
N CYS A 420 0.15 -27.52 20.48
CA CYS A 420 -0.16 -26.35 19.65
C CYS A 420 -1.43 -26.57 18.81
N SER A 421 -1.97 -25.48 18.28
CA SER A 421 -3.18 -25.50 17.45
C SER A 421 -3.05 -26.36 16.18
N THR A 422 -1.83 -26.58 15.69
CA THR A 422 -1.56 -27.43 14.53
C THR A 422 -1.92 -28.90 14.77
N GLY A 423 -1.72 -29.41 16.00
CA GLY A 423 -2.04 -30.81 16.34
C GLY A 423 -3.53 -31.10 16.22
N GLU A 424 -4.36 -30.25 16.83
CA GLU A 424 -5.83 -30.41 16.79
C GLU A 424 -6.37 -30.31 15.35
N ILE A 425 -5.81 -29.42 14.52
CA ILE A 425 -6.21 -29.32 13.11
C ILE A 425 -5.72 -30.52 12.30
N SER A 426 -4.51 -31.04 12.54
CA SER A 426 -4.01 -32.22 11.82
C SER A 426 -4.89 -33.43 12.10
N GLU A 427 -5.24 -33.67 13.36
CA GLU A 427 -6.17 -34.74 13.75
C GLU A 427 -7.55 -34.60 13.08
N LEU A 428 -8.07 -33.37 13.00
CA LEU A 428 -9.33 -33.09 12.32
C LEU A 428 -9.26 -33.41 10.82
N LEU A 429 -8.18 -33.03 10.15
CA LEU A 429 -7.99 -33.24 8.71
C LEU A 429 -7.82 -34.72 8.36
N ASP A 430 -7.08 -35.47 9.20
CA ASP A 430 -6.90 -36.92 9.04
C ASP A 430 -8.24 -37.65 9.17
N ASN A 431 -9.06 -37.28 10.15
CA ASN A 431 -10.41 -37.84 10.34
C ASN A 431 -11.36 -37.55 9.16
N GLU A 432 -11.19 -36.42 8.46
CA GLU A 432 -11.97 -36.05 7.28
C GLU A 432 -11.36 -36.54 5.95
N GLY A 433 -10.20 -37.21 5.99
CA GLY A 433 -9.48 -37.66 4.79
C GLY A 433 -9.06 -36.50 3.89
N ILE A 434 -8.65 -35.37 4.47
CA ILE A 434 -8.17 -34.19 3.75
C ILE A 434 -6.65 -34.18 3.78
N ARG A 435 -6.02 -34.09 2.60
CA ARG A 435 -4.55 -34.03 2.50
C ARG A 435 -4.06 -32.74 3.17
N SER A 436 -3.13 -32.84 4.10
CA SER A 436 -2.51 -31.66 4.73
C SER A 436 -1.04 -31.52 4.34
N ALA A 437 -0.54 -30.29 4.27
CA ALA A 437 0.86 -29.99 4.06
C ALA A 437 1.31 -28.86 4.99
N THR A 438 2.50 -28.98 5.60
CA THR A 438 3.10 -27.89 6.37
C THR A 438 3.98 -27.04 5.47
N ILE A 439 3.54 -25.82 5.19
CA ILE A 439 4.30 -24.85 4.41
C ILE A 439 5.41 -24.30 5.28
N THR A 440 6.66 -24.49 4.86
CA THR A 440 7.90 -24.13 5.59
C THR A 440 8.62 -22.91 4.99
N SER A 441 8.39 -22.63 3.71
CA SER A 441 8.88 -21.45 3.00
C SER A 441 7.89 -21.05 1.91
N TYR A 442 8.12 -19.91 1.27
CA TYR A 442 7.31 -19.48 0.12
C TYR A 442 7.60 -20.31 -1.13
N GLU A 443 8.85 -20.71 -1.39
CA GLU A 443 9.17 -21.60 -2.50
C GLU A 443 8.41 -22.93 -2.33
N HIS A 444 8.41 -23.47 -1.11
CA HIS A 444 7.61 -24.65 -0.79
C HIS A 444 6.10 -24.41 -0.98
N LEU A 445 5.58 -23.21 -0.67
CA LEU A 445 4.18 -22.88 -0.98
C LEU A 445 3.89 -22.92 -2.48
N GLU A 446 4.76 -22.31 -3.30
CA GLU A 446 4.57 -22.29 -4.76
C GLU A 446 4.59 -23.70 -5.35
N ASP A 447 5.57 -24.51 -4.94
CA ASP A 447 5.73 -25.88 -5.44
C ASP A 447 4.53 -26.73 -5.00
N THR A 448 4.15 -26.67 -3.72
CA THR A 448 2.97 -27.39 -3.21
C THR A 448 1.68 -26.98 -3.93
N LEU A 449 1.45 -25.70 -4.20
CA LEU A 449 0.25 -25.28 -4.93
C LEU A 449 0.24 -25.73 -6.39
N LYS A 450 1.41 -25.74 -7.06
CA LYS A 450 1.54 -26.28 -8.42
C LYS A 450 1.28 -27.79 -8.42
N ASP A 451 1.90 -28.52 -7.51
CA ASP A 451 1.73 -29.97 -7.36
C ASP A 451 0.28 -30.35 -7.08
N LEU A 452 -0.41 -29.60 -6.21
CA LEU A 452 -1.84 -29.81 -5.93
C LEU A 452 -2.68 -29.62 -7.20
N LYS A 453 -2.42 -28.54 -7.95
CA LYS A 453 -3.13 -28.26 -9.20
C LYS A 453 -2.87 -29.34 -10.25
N ASP A 454 -1.63 -29.76 -10.42
CA ASP A 454 -1.23 -30.79 -11.38
C ASP A 454 -1.78 -32.17 -10.99
N SER A 455 -1.98 -32.41 -9.69
CA SER A 455 -2.66 -33.59 -9.14
C SER A 455 -4.20 -33.54 -9.28
N GLY A 456 -4.74 -32.47 -9.88
CA GLY A 456 -6.18 -32.33 -10.16
C GLY A 456 -7.02 -31.72 -9.03
N VAL A 457 -6.41 -31.25 -7.94
CA VAL A 457 -7.13 -30.56 -6.85
C VAL A 457 -7.82 -29.32 -7.39
N GLN A 458 -9.11 -29.16 -7.09
CA GLN A 458 -9.92 -28.04 -7.57
C GLN A 458 -10.08 -26.94 -6.52
N PHE A 459 -9.96 -27.30 -5.24
CA PHE A 459 -10.16 -26.36 -4.14
C PHE A 459 -9.34 -26.70 -2.90
N PHE A 460 -8.56 -25.72 -2.42
CA PHE A 460 -7.77 -25.86 -1.20
C PHE A 460 -8.23 -24.91 -0.09
N CYS A 461 -7.85 -25.22 1.14
CA CYS A 461 -7.89 -24.29 2.26
C CYS A 461 -6.49 -24.11 2.83
N GLY A 462 -6.19 -22.97 3.44
CA GLY A 462 -4.92 -22.75 4.11
C GLY A 462 -5.00 -21.65 5.15
N CYS A 463 -3.90 -21.40 5.85
CA CYS A 463 -3.82 -20.36 6.86
C CYS A 463 -2.61 -19.44 6.61
N CYS A 464 -2.81 -18.12 6.67
CA CYS A 464 -1.74 -17.13 6.55
C CYS A 464 -2.14 -15.80 7.20
N CYS A 465 -1.21 -14.90 7.47
CA CYS A 465 -1.57 -13.55 7.94
C CYS A 465 -2.09 -12.65 6.80
N GLU A 466 -2.86 -11.61 7.15
CA GLU A 466 -3.38 -10.62 6.19
C GLU A 466 -2.26 -9.97 5.35
N ALA A 467 -1.13 -9.64 5.98
CA ALA A 467 0.02 -9.04 5.29
C ALA A 467 0.58 -9.98 4.20
N PHE A 468 0.68 -11.28 4.49
CA PHE A 468 1.11 -12.29 3.52
C PHE A 468 0.13 -12.40 2.35
N TYR A 469 -1.17 -12.46 2.64
CA TYR A 469 -2.21 -12.54 1.61
C TYR A 469 -2.21 -11.32 0.66
N ILE A 470 -2.21 -10.09 1.21
CA ILE A 470 -2.20 -8.85 0.42
C ILE A 470 -1.04 -8.85 -0.58
N LYS A 471 0.10 -9.31 -0.11
CA LYS A 471 1.36 -9.29 -0.84
C LYS A 471 1.40 -10.34 -1.95
N HIS A 472 1.01 -11.57 -1.65
CA HIS A 472 1.09 -12.72 -2.56
C HIS A 472 -0.19 -13.00 -3.36
N LYS A 473 -1.21 -12.13 -3.26
CA LYS A 473 -2.47 -12.29 -3.98
C LYS A 473 -2.30 -12.57 -5.48
N LYS A 474 -1.38 -11.84 -6.15
CA LYS A 474 -1.09 -12.04 -7.58
C LYS A 474 -0.44 -13.41 -7.86
N ASP A 475 0.31 -13.95 -6.90
CA ASP A 475 0.96 -15.25 -7.03
C ASP A 475 -0.09 -16.37 -6.96
N PHE A 476 -1.04 -16.28 -6.02
CA PHE A 476 -2.20 -17.17 -5.97
C PHE A 476 -3.05 -17.10 -7.24
N GLU A 477 -3.33 -15.88 -7.73
CA GLU A 477 -4.05 -15.66 -8.99
C GLU A 477 -3.27 -16.26 -10.19
N ARG A 478 -1.95 -16.11 -10.24
CA ARG A 478 -1.07 -16.68 -11.29
C ARG A 478 -1.09 -18.20 -11.29
N ILE A 479 -1.00 -18.83 -10.12
CA ILE A 479 -1.00 -20.30 -10.01
C ILE A 479 -2.32 -20.87 -10.51
N GLY A 480 -3.44 -20.16 -10.30
CA GLY A 480 -4.71 -20.53 -10.89
C GLY A 480 -5.48 -21.61 -10.11
N LEU A 481 -5.06 -21.92 -8.87
CA LEU A 481 -5.80 -22.80 -7.96
C LEU A 481 -6.73 -21.99 -7.06
N SER A 482 -8.03 -22.29 -7.09
CA SER A 482 -9.03 -21.62 -6.24
C SER A 482 -8.97 -22.14 -4.80
N GLY A 483 -9.26 -21.28 -3.82
CA GLY A 483 -9.25 -21.71 -2.42
C GLY A 483 -9.63 -20.64 -1.41
N ILE A 484 -9.54 -21.00 -0.12
CA ILE A 484 -9.77 -20.11 1.01
C ILE A 484 -8.53 -20.07 1.89
N LEU A 485 -8.05 -18.87 2.20
CA LEU A 485 -7.07 -18.67 3.26
C LEU A 485 -7.76 -18.09 4.50
N ILE A 486 -7.38 -18.60 5.66
CA ILE A 486 -7.88 -18.18 6.97
C ILE A 486 -6.77 -17.40 7.68
N ASN A 487 -7.12 -16.23 8.20
CA ASN A 487 -6.20 -15.38 8.93
C ASN A 487 -5.76 -16.04 10.25
N ILE A 488 -4.50 -15.84 10.63
CA ILE A 488 -3.91 -16.30 11.91
C ILE A 488 -3.70 -15.13 12.87
N ASP A 489 -3.79 -15.37 14.17
CA ASP A 489 -3.63 -14.35 15.21
C ASP A 489 -2.16 -14.21 15.68
N ASN A 490 -1.86 -13.06 16.32
CA ASN A 490 -0.60 -12.64 16.96
C ASN A 490 0.47 -11.96 16.10
N SER A 491 1.49 -11.40 16.78
CA SER A 491 2.65 -10.71 16.22
C SER A 491 3.27 -11.55 15.10
N THR A 492 2.92 -11.18 13.88
CA THR A 492 3.40 -11.88 12.70
C THR A 492 4.90 -11.65 12.56
N CYS A 493 5.57 -12.47 11.76
CA CYS A 493 6.95 -12.20 11.37
C CYS A 493 7.13 -10.78 10.80
N TYR A 494 6.06 -10.19 10.22
CA TYR A 494 6.01 -8.81 9.72
C TYR A 494 5.92 -7.76 10.83
N ASP A 495 5.26 -8.07 11.94
CA ASP A 495 5.19 -7.18 13.11
C ASP A 495 6.52 -7.14 13.87
N LEU A 496 7.25 -8.26 13.87
CA LEU A 496 8.53 -8.40 14.55
C LEU A 496 9.74 -8.04 13.67
N GLY A 497 9.54 -7.71 12.38
CA GLY A 497 10.64 -7.44 11.44
C GLY A 497 11.57 -8.64 11.22
N LYS A 498 11.06 -9.85 11.45
CA LYS A 498 11.78 -11.14 11.39
C LYS A 498 11.32 -11.96 10.19
N GLU A 499 10.81 -11.33 9.14
CA GLU A 499 10.30 -12.11 8.03
C GLU A 499 11.44 -12.85 7.28
N LYS A 500 12.72 -12.39 7.35
CA LYS A 500 13.91 -13.11 6.80
C LYS A 500 14.01 -14.50 7.39
N GLU A 501 13.99 -14.54 8.72
CA GLU A 501 13.93 -15.78 9.48
C GLU A 501 12.70 -16.57 9.02
N ALA A 502 11.55 -15.91 8.88
CA ALA A 502 10.30 -16.60 8.59
C ALA A 502 10.22 -17.20 7.20
N TYR A 503 10.83 -16.55 6.23
CA TYR A 503 10.89 -17.02 4.87
C TYR A 503 11.82 -18.23 4.76
N SER A 504 12.94 -18.21 5.48
CA SER A 504 13.90 -19.31 5.56
C SER A 504 13.47 -20.46 6.48
N GLY A 505 12.28 -20.40 7.08
CA GLY A 505 11.80 -21.39 8.06
C GLY A 505 12.43 -21.30 9.45
N ASN A 506 13.24 -20.27 9.72
CA ASN A 506 14.00 -20.07 10.96
C ASN A 506 13.32 -19.10 11.96
N PHE A 507 12.10 -18.65 11.67
CA PHE A 507 11.38 -17.75 12.58
C PHE A 507 10.94 -18.49 13.83
N GLU A 508 11.26 -17.93 14.99
CA GLU A 508 10.93 -18.49 16.31
C GLU A 508 9.59 -17.97 16.86
N GLY A 509 8.87 -17.10 16.12
CA GLY A 509 7.56 -16.64 16.59
C GLY A 509 6.49 -17.73 16.52
N PHE A 510 5.54 -17.65 17.44
CA PHE A 510 4.44 -18.59 17.59
C PHE A 510 3.11 -17.89 17.28
N THR A 511 2.30 -18.51 16.42
CA THR A 511 0.97 -18.03 16.04
C THR A 511 -0.08 -19.09 16.31
N GLU A 512 -1.34 -18.68 16.50
CA GLU A 512 -2.44 -19.61 16.74
C GLU A 512 -3.41 -19.64 15.55
N LEU A 513 -3.84 -20.86 15.21
CA LEU A 513 -4.87 -21.09 14.20
C LEU A 513 -6.25 -20.77 14.78
N LYS A 514 -7.13 -20.19 13.96
CA LYS A 514 -8.53 -19.92 14.34
C LYS A 514 -9.38 -21.18 14.26
N ILE A 515 -9.13 -22.14 15.14
CA ILE A 515 -9.78 -23.46 15.15
C ILE A 515 -11.31 -23.38 15.00
N PRO A 516 -12.06 -22.50 15.72
CA PRO A 516 -13.50 -22.41 15.57
C PRO A 516 -13.95 -21.97 14.17
N LEU A 517 -13.15 -21.16 13.47
CA LEU A 517 -13.42 -20.73 12.11
C LEU A 517 -13.08 -21.82 11.11
N ILE A 518 -11.94 -22.50 11.27
CA ILE A 518 -11.52 -23.62 10.42
C ILE A 518 -12.58 -24.72 10.43
N LYS A 519 -13.03 -25.16 11.62
CA LYS A 519 -14.10 -26.17 11.76
C LYS A 519 -15.39 -25.77 11.03
N LYS A 520 -15.77 -24.48 11.07
CA LYS A 520 -16.93 -23.98 10.34
C LYS A 520 -16.74 -24.03 8.82
N ILE A 521 -15.58 -23.61 8.32
CA ILE A 521 -15.27 -23.63 6.89
C ILE A 521 -15.25 -25.07 6.36
N LEU A 522 -14.59 -26.00 7.06
CA LEU A 522 -14.60 -27.42 6.69
C LEU A 522 -16.02 -27.98 6.64
N LYS A 523 -16.86 -27.65 7.64
CA LYS A 523 -18.28 -28.04 7.63
C LYS A 523 -19.03 -27.54 6.38
N ILE A 524 -18.86 -26.27 6.02
CA ILE A 524 -19.56 -25.65 4.88
C ILE A 524 -19.19 -26.31 3.54
N TYR A 525 -17.92 -26.71 3.37
CA TYR A 525 -17.44 -27.25 2.09
C TYR A 525 -17.45 -28.78 2.00
N ASN A 526 -17.31 -29.49 3.13
CA ASN A 526 -17.14 -30.94 3.12
C ASN A 526 -18.35 -31.71 3.69
N HIS A 527 -19.22 -31.07 4.49
CA HIS A 527 -20.36 -31.75 5.12
C HIS A 527 -21.74 -31.37 4.52
N ASP A 528 -21.89 -30.19 3.91
CA ASP A 528 -23.19 -29.78 3.32
C ASP A 528 -23.53 -30.49 1.98
N ASN A 529 -22.59 -31.26 1.39
CA ASN A 529 -22.82 -32.02 0.15
C ASN A 529 -23.45 -33.42 0.36
N LEU A 530 -23.72 -33.84 1.61
CA LEU A 530 -24.31 -35.15 1.91
C LEU A 530 -25.82 -35.27 1.62
N THR A 531 -26.47 -34.25 1.05
CA THR A 531 -27.92 -34.30 0.75
C THR A 531 -28.26 -34.55 -0.73
N CYS A 532 -27.29 -34.76 -1.62
CA CYS A 532 -27.60 -35.04 -3.03
C CYS A 532 -26.64 -36.04 -3.68
N SER A 533 -26.62 -37.29 -3.20
CA SER A 533 -26.18 -38.42 -4.03
C SER A 533 -26.95 -39.67 -3.63
N HIS A 534 -27.77 -40.16 -4.56
CA HIS A 534 -28.48 -41.42 -4.43
C HIS A 534 -27.53 -42.55 -4.04
N SER A 535 -28.01 -43.34 -3.09
CA SER A 535 -27.46 -44.63 -2.69
C SER A 535 -27.16 -45.51 -3.90
N LYS A 536 -25.89 -45.86 -4.09
CA LYS A 536 -25.52 -47.18 -4.61
C LYS A 536 -24.53 -47.82 -3.66
N ARG A 537 -25.09 -48.61 -2.75
CA ARG A 537 -24.40 -49.72 -2.09
C ARG A 537 -23.78 -50.59 -3.18
N TRP A 538 -22.47 -50.79 -3.13
CA TRP A 538 -21.85 -51.95 -3.72
C TRP A 538 -21.62 -52.95 -2.59
N ILE A 539 -22.43 -54.01 -2.63
CA ILE A 539 -22.19 -55.28 -1.94
C ILE A 539 -21.39 -56.15 -2.91
N SER A 540 -20.52 -56.98 -2.31
CA SER A 540 -19.60 -58.00 -2.84
C SER A 540 -18.31 -57.48 -3.46
#